data_AF-A0A6M0MAS5-F1
#
_entry.id   AF-A0A6M0MAS5-F1
#
_cell.length_a   1.000
_cell.length_b   1.000
_cell.length_c   1.000
_cell.angle_alpha   90.00
_cell.angle_beta   90.00
_cell.angle_gamma   90.00
#
_symmetry.space_group_name_H-M   'P 1'
#
loop_
_entity.id
_entity.type
_entity.pdbx_description
1 polymer ?
#
loop_
_entity_poly.entity_id
_entity_poly.type
_entity_poly.pdbx_seq_one_letter_code
_entity_poly.pdbx_strand_id
1 'polypeptide(L)'
;SETLKAKHQLAQSLFPNFLEYSRFVRRCNALLPSIQVIRQALVFKEVEGIDVSIIDSFPIPLCQSIRNFRSKVLGDYANVGYNATKGQSFYGCKCHAL
;
A
#
# COMPACT_ATOMS: atom_id res chain seq x y z
N SER A 1 -1.87 5.61 -15.06
CA SER A 1 -0.97 6.27 -14.09
C SER A 1 0.19 6.88 -14.86
N GLU A 2 0.49 8.15 -14.62
CA GLU A 2 1.61 8.89 -15.26
C GLU A 2 2.93 8.10 -15.20
N THR A 3 3.17 7.38 -14.10
CA THR A 3 4.37 6.56 -13.92
C THR A 3 4.50 5.43 -14.94
N LEU A 4 3.39 4.83 -15.38
CA LEU A 4 3.40 3.71 -16.34
C LEU A 4 3.69 4.20 -17.76
N LYS A 5 3.20 5.39 -18.10
CA LYS A 5 3.45 6.05 -19.38
C LYS A 5 4.92 6.47 -19.50
N ALA A 6 5.50 7.03 -18.45
CA ALA A 6 6.92 7.36 -18.40
C ALA A 6 7.81 6.11 -18.59
N LYS A 7 7.47 4.99 -17.95
CA LYS A 7 8.17 3.70 -18.13
C LYS A 7 8.10 3.20 -19.57
N HIS A 8 6.93 3.33 -20.21
CA HIS A 8 6.76 2.96 -21.61
C HIS A 8 7.60 3.83 -22.55
N GLN A 9 7.61 5.15 -22.35
CA GLN A 9 8.42 6.08 -23.14
C GLN A 9 9.92 5.78 -23.02
N LEU A 10 10.40 5.51 -21.80
CA LEU A 10 11.78 5.11 -21.57
C LEU A 10 12.10 3.79 -22.27
N ALA A 11 11.23 2.78 -22.17
CA ALA A 11 11.46 1.51 -22.87
C ALA A 11 11.46 1.69 -24.40
N GLN A 12 10.62 2.57 -24.92
CA GLN A 12 10.56 2.89 -26.35
C GLN A 12 11.82 3.63 -26.84
N SER A 13 12.47 4.45 -26.00
CA SER A 13 13.74 5.08 -26.37
C SER A 13 14.94 4.13 -26.30
N LEU A 14 14.86 3.08 -25.49
CA LEU A 14 15.93 2.09 -25.33
C LEU A 14 15.87 0.94 -26.33
N PHE A 15 14.66 0.55 -26.77
CA PHE A 15 14.46 -0.62 -27.63
C PHE A 15 13.78 -0.22 -28.95
N PRO A 16 14.44 -0.42 -30.12
CA PRO A 16 13.80 -0.18 -31.40
C PRO A 16 12.61 -1.14 -31.60
N ASN A 17 11.55 -0.67 -32.27
CA ASN A 17 10.31 -1.43 -32.52
C ASN A 17 9.63 -1.94 -31.24
N PHE A 18 9.64 -1.13 -30.17
CA PHE A 18 8.99 -1.47 -28.91
C PHE A 18 7.46 -1.59 -29.05
N LEU A 19 6.86 -2.31 -28.10
CA LEU A 19 5.42 -2.57 -28.06
C LEU A 19 4.61 -1.28 -27.99
N GLU A 20 3.41 -1.31 -28.60
CA GLU A 20 2.38 -0.31 -28.33
C GLU A 20 2.05 -0.22 -26.84
N TYR A 21 1.68 0.98 -26.38
CA TYR A 21 1.39 1.25 -24.98
C TYR A 21 0.36 0.26 -24.40
N SER A 22 -0.72 -0.02 -25.13
CA SER A 22 -1.77 -0.96 -24.67
C SER A 22 -1.23 -2.38 -24.42
N ARG A 23 -0.34 -2.88 -25.30
CA ARG A 23 0.28 -4.20 -25.17
C ARG A 23 1.30 -4.23 -24.04
N PHE A 24 2.07 -3.16 -23.87
CA PHE A 24 2.97 -2.99 -22.73
C PHE A 24 2.21 -3.05 -21.40
N VAL A 25 1.12 -2.29 -21.26
CA VAL A 25 0.29 -2.31 -20.03
C VAL A 25 -0.28 -3.71 -19.75
N ARG A 26 -0.81 -4.40 -20.78
CA ARG A 26 -1.31 -5.78 -20.63
C ARG A 26 -0.23 -6.73 -20.12
N ARG A 27 1.00 -6.63 -20.64
CA ARG A 27 2.13 -7.43 -20.17
C ARG A 27 2.53 -7.09 -18.74
N CYS A 28 2.59 -5.80 -18.38
CA CYS A 28 2.87 -5.40 -17.00
C CYS A 28 1.85 -5.97 -16.02
N ASN A 29 0.56 -5.93 -16.37
CA ASN A 29 -0.50 -6.47 -15.52
C ASN A 29 -0.42 -8.00 -15.42
N ALA A 30 -0.13 -8.70 -16.52
CA ALA A 30 0.04 -10.15 -16.52
C ALA A 30 1.26 -10.60 -15.69
N LEU A 31 2.33 -9.79 -15.66
CA LEU A 31 3.55 -10.06 -14.89
C LEU A 31 3.46 -9.61 -13.42
N LEU A 32 2.43 -8.86 -13.04
CA LEU A 32 2.30 -8.31 -11.69
C LEU A 32 2.41 -9.38 -10.60
N PRO A 33 1.77 -10.58 -10.71
CA PRO A 33 1.90 -11.62 -9.70
C PRO A 33 3.36 -12.09 -9.54
N SER A 34 4.07 -12.30 -10.65
CA SER A 34 5.48 -12.73 -10.61
C SER A 34 6.37 -11.67 -9.99
N ILE A 35 6.14 -10.39 -10.30
CA ILE A 35 6.86 -9.26 -9.70
C ILE A 35 6.62 -9.22 -8.18
N GLN A 36 5.40 -9.50 -7.73
CA GLN A 36 5.07 -9.56 -6.30
C GLN A 36 5.82 -10.69 -5.60
N VAL A 37 5.88 -11.89 -6.19
CA VAL A 37 6.66 -13.01 -5.63
C VAL A 37 8.14 -12.67 -5.52
N ILE A 38 8.74 -12.07 -6.56
CA ILE A 38 10.14 -11.66 -6.54
C ILE A 38 10.37 -10.61 -5.44
N ARG A 39 9.48 -9.62 -5.33
CA ARG A 39 9.57 -8.60 -4.28
C ARG A 39 9.52 -9.22 -2.89
N GLN A 40 8.59 -10.13 -2.63
CA GLN A 40 8.47 -10.81 -1.35
C GLN A 40 9.74 -11.61 -1.03
N ALA A 41 10.26 -12.38 -1.99
CA ALA A 41 11.49 -13.15 -1.80
C ALA A 41 12.69 -12.25 -1.47
N LEU A 42 12.82 -11.10 -2.14
CA LEU A 42 13.87 -10.12 -1.84
C LEU A 42 13.69 -9.52 -0.44
N VAL A 43 12.47 -9.12 -0.08
CA VAL A 43 12.18 -8.61 1.27
C VAL A 43 12.52 -9.64 2.33
N PHE A 44 12.09 -10.89 2.17
CA PHE A 44 12.39 -11.95 3.14
C PHE A 44 13.88 -12.22 3.28
N LYS A 45 14.64 -12.14 2.19
CA LYS A 45 16.11 -12.27 2.23
C LYS A 45 16.77 -11.12 2.98
N GLU A 46 16.33 -9.88 2.78
CA GLU A 46 16.88 -8.72 3.48
C GLU A 46 16.52 -8.69 4.97
N VAL A 47 15.38 -9.29 5.33
CA VAL A 47 14.90 -9.38 6.72
C VAL A 47 15.42 -10.66 7.43
N GLU A 48 16.14 -11.53 6.73
CA GLU A 48 16.75 -12.73 7.29
C GLU A 48 17.77 -12.35 8.38
N GLY A 49 17.49 -12.72 9.63
CA GLY A 49 18.32 -12.37 10.80
C GLY A 49 17.95 -11.05 11.50
N ILE A 50 16.89 -10.37 11.06
CA ILE A 50 16.33 -9.21 11.77
C ILE A 50 15.24 -9.69 12.74
N ASP A 51 15.55 -9.70 14.04
CA ASP A 51 14.59 -10.08 15.10
C ASP A 51 13.61 -8.96 15.49
N VAL A 52 13.78 -7.75 14.93
CA VAL A 52 12.98 -6.57 15.26
C VAL A 52 12.37 -5.95 13.99
N SER A 53 11.07 -6.13 13.80
CA SER A 53 10.32 -5.46 12.74
C SER A 53 9.79 -4.09 13.23
N ILE A 54 10.06 -3.02 12.49
CA ILE A 54 9.40 -1.72 12.72
C ILE A 54 7.99 -1.80 12.15
N ILE A 55 7.00 -1.96 13.03
CA ILE A 55 5.59 -1.90 12.64
C ILE A 55 5.17 -0.44 12.64
N ASP A 56 4.95 0.15 11.45
CA ASP A 56 4.27 1.44 11.37
C ASP A 56 2.76 1.21 11.50
N SER A 57 2.12 2.01 12.35
CA SER A 57 0.69 1.95 12.52
C SER A 57 0.07 3.30 12.26
N PHE A 58 -0.99 3.32 11.44
CA PHE A 58 -1.70 4.55 11.12
C PHE A 58 -3.20 4.41 11.42
N PRO A 59 -3.87 5.51 11.80
CA PRO A 59 -5.30 5.47 12.09
C PRO A 59 -6.12 5.31 10.81
N ILE A 60 -7.12 4.43 10.85
CA ILE A 60 -8.22 4.36 9.90
C ILE A 60 -9.47 4.89 10.62
N PRO A 61 -9.74 6.21 10.58
CA PRO A 61 -10.90 6.78 11.26
C PRO A 61 -12.19 6.40 10.53
N LEU A 62 -13.17 5.88 11.27
CA LEU A 62 -14.54 5.63 10.77
C LEU A 62 -15.38 6.91 10.82
N CYS A 63 -15.21 7.71 11.88
CA CYS A 63 -15.88 8.99 12.03
C CYS A 63 -15.04 9.98 12.85
N GLN A 64 -15.46 11.24 12.88
CA GLN A 64 -14.93 12.23 13.81
C GLN A 64 -15.24 11.82 15.25
N SER A 65 -14.35 12.14 16.18
CA SER A 65 -14.45 11.76 17.60
C SER A 65 -15.76 12.21 18.28
N ILE A 66 -16.35 13.31 17.82
CA ILE A 66 -17.65 13.81 18.31
C ILE A 66 -18.84 12.91 17.95
N ARG A 67 -18.67 12.00 16.97
CA ARG A 67 -19.68 11.04 16.51
C ARG A 67 -19.41 9.61 17.00
N ASN A 68 -18.50 9.44 17.96
CA ASN A 68 -18.19 8.13 18.53
C ASN A 68 -19.44 7.45 19.06
N PHE A 69 -19.51 6.12 18.92
CA PHE A 69 -20.65 5.29 19.33
C PHE A 69 -21.97 5.57 18.59
N ARG A 70 -22.01 6.49 17.62
CA ARG A 70 -23.13 6.67 16.68
C ARG A 70 -22.92 5.96 15.36
N SER A 71 -21.68 5.56 15.04
CA SER A 71 -21.38 4.77 13.85
C SER A 71 -22.00 3.38 13.98
N LYS A 72 -22.90 3.05 13.07
CA LYS A 72 -23.48 1.69 12.96
C LYS A 72 -22.62 0.74 12.13
N VAL A 73 -21.69 1.29 11.34
CA VAL A 73 -20.83 0.52 10.44
C VAL A 73 -19.55 0.13 11.20
N LEU A 74 -19.25 -1.17 11.22
CA LEU A 74 -18.07 -1.77 11.85
C LEU A 74 -17.87 -1.38 13.33
N GLY A 75 -18.95 -1.05 14.05
CA GLY A 75 -18.89 -0.63 15.45
C GLY A 75 -18.24 -1.67 16.35
N ASP A 76 -18.48 -2.96 16.07
CA ASP A 76 -17.91 -4.09 16.82
C ASP A 76 -16.39 -4.24 16.63
N TYR A 77 -15.83 -3.62 15.59
CA TYR A 77 -14.40 -3.66 15.25
C TYR A 77 -13.69 -2.32 15.50
N ALA A 78 -14.43 -1.31 15.97
CA ALA A 78 -13.96 0.05 16.11
C ALA A 78 -13.65 0.39 17.56
N ASN A 79 -12.55 1.11 17.76
CA ASN A 79 -12.06 1.47 19.08
C ASN A 79 -11.73 2.97 19.10
N VAL A 80 -11.67 3.56 20.28
CA VAL A 80 -11.05 4.87 20.44
C VAL A 80 -9.54 4.70 20.42
N GLY A 81 -8.88 5.31 19.43
CA GLY A 81 -7.43 5.33 19.31
C GLY A 81 -6.88 6.76 19.38
N TYR A 82 -5.56 6.86 19.48
CA TYR A 82 -4.84 8.14 19.49
C TYR A 82 -3.74 8.15 18.44
N ASN A 83 -3.67 9.23 17.65
CA ASN A 83 -2.56 9.52 16.76
C ASN A 83 -1.64 10.54 17.46
N ALA A 84 -0.48 10.08 17.93
CA ALA A 84 0.49 10.91 18.65
C ALA A 84 1.08 12.02 17.75
N THR A 85 1.38 11.72 16.49
CA THR A 85 1.93 12.69 15.53
C THR A 85 0.99 13.87 15.30
N LYS A 86 -0.33 13.63 15.29
CA LYS A 86 -1.35 14.68 15.08
C LYS A 86 -1.96 15.20 16.38
N GLY A 87 -1.56 14.66 17.53
CA GLY A 87 -2.12 15.00 18.82
C GLY A 87 -3.63 14.74 18.96
N GLN A 88 -4.20 13.84 18.15
CA GLN A 88 -5.65 13.74 17.97
C GLN A 88 -6.17 12.32 18.21
N SER A 89 -7.24 12.21 19.00
CA SER A 89 -8.01 10.98 19.15
C SER A 89 -8.88 10.72 17.93
N PHE A 90 -9.07 9.46 17.58
CA PHE A 90 -9.93 9.00 16.49
C PHE A 90 -10.78 7.81 16.95
N TYR A 91 -11.87 7.55 16.24
CA TYR A 91 -12.66 6.33 16.40
C TYR A 91 -12.64 5.52 15.12
N GLY A 92 -12.17 4.29 15.23
CA GLY A 92 -11.95 3.40 14.09
C GLY A 92 -10.88 2.36 14.40
N CYS A 93 -10.12 1.96 13.38
CA CYS A 93 -9.15 0.88 13.48
C CYS A 93 -7.71 1.43 13.42
N LYS A 94 -6.75 0.71 14.00
CA LYS A 94 -5.32 0.90 13.71
C LYS A 94 -4.92 -0.08 12.61
N CYS A 95 -4.38 0.43 11.52
CA CYS A 95 -3.73 -0.42 10.53
C CYS A 95 -2.30 -0.68 11.00
N HIS A 96 -1.84 -1.92 10.88
CA HIS A 96 -0.43 -2.28 11.03
C HIS A 96 0.07 -2.64 9.64
N ALA A 97 0.99 -1.83 9.10
CA ALA A 97 1.68 -2.18 7.87
C ALA A 97 2.84 -3.12 8.24
N LEU A 98 2.78 -4.35 7.72
CA LEU A 98 3.87 -5.33 7.74
C LEU A 98 4.60 -5.30 6.40
#